data_AF-A0A194VXJ6-F1
#
_entry.id   AF-A0A194VXJ6-F1
#
_cell.length_a   1.000
_cell.length_b   1.000
_cell.length_c   1.000
_cell.angle_alpha   90.00
_cell.angle_beta   90.00
_cell.angle_gamma   90.00
#
_symmetry.space_group_name_H-M   'P 1'
#
loop_
_entity.id
_entity.type
_entity.pdbx_description
1 polymer ?
#
loop_
_entity_poly.entity_id
_entity_poly.type
_entity_poly.pdbx_seq_one_letter_code
_entity_poly.pdbx_strand_id
1 'polypeptide(L)'
;MSTIPRKGISDNMEELAIEPHGIFWQEEFITPEHEKDLIRIFRDELEWPDRNGRISIHYGYTFDYKTFGVDPNIPFKEFPDWLEPLIPTQEGRPPEQVCLQHYPPGAGIPPHVDTHSTYDQLYSLSIGAPVVMQFRRGDRRVDVDLKPRSMMKMSGDSRLHWTHSIKKRKTDVDGDGVVRQREDRWSITYRWLRPGAECECGNVEHCDTAQKRVGIEREYRWKQHEASDESPVPEEAVAKNG
;
A
#
# COMPACT_ATOMS: atom_id res chain seq x y z
N MET A 1 -27.53 -7.36 2.21
CA MET A 1 -26.28 -7.94 1.67
C MET A 1 -25.93 -9.13 2.54
N SER A 2 -25.73 -10.31 1.95
CA SER A 2 -25.42 -11.53 2.72
C SER A 2 -24.03 -11.37 3.33
N THR A 3 -23.91 -11.41 4.65
CA THR A 3 -22.61 -11.61 5.31
C THR A 3 -22.11 -12.99 4.86
N ILE A 4 -21.04 -13.01 4.05
CA ILE A 4 -20.45 -14.26 3.59
C ILE A 4 -19.51 -14.73 4.69
N PRO A 5 -19.82 -15.81 5.43
CA PRO A 5 -18.96 -16.27 6.51
C PRO A 5 -17.62 -16.75 5.95
N ARG A 6 -16.52 -16.37 6.61
CA ARG A 6 -15.17 -16.92 6.41
C ARG A 6 -15.20 -18.42 6.73
N LYS A 7 -15.39 -19.27 5.72
CA LYS A 7 -15.53 -20.72 5.91
C LYS A 7 -14.16 -21.39 5.82
N GLY A 8 -13.63 -21.81 6.97
CA GLY A 8 -12.71 -22.97 7.08
C GLY A 8 -11.25 -22.78 6.68
N ILE A 9 -10.67 -21.58 6.77
CA ILE A 9 -9.26 -21.34 6.42
C ILE A 9 -8.43 -21.21 7.70
N SER A 10 -7.30 -21.91 7.76
CA SER A 10 -6.29 -21.82 8.83
C SER A 10 -5.88 -20.37 9.09
N ASP A 11 -5.94 -19.91 10.34
CA ASP A 11 -5.48 -18.55 10.72
C ASP A 11 -3.96 -18.42 10.81
N ASN A 12 -3.22 -19.52 10.62
CA ASN A 12 -1.77 -19.54 10.72
C ASN A 12 -1.15 -18.99 9.42
N MET A 13 -0.39 -17.90 9.56
CA MET A 13 0.52 -17.43 8.53
C MET A 13 1.91 -18.04 8.75
N GLU A 14 2.60 -18.40 7.69
CA GLU A 14 3.94 -18.95 7.73
C GLU A 14 4.95 -17.93 7.20
N GLU A 15 6.11 -17.80 7.84
CA GLU A 15 7.17 -16.96 7.31
C GLU A 15 7.79 -17.61 6.07
N LEU A 16 7.89 -16.85 4.98
CA LEU A 16 8.58 -17.32 3.78
C LEU A 16 10.07 -17.49 4.08
N ALA A 17 10.63 -18.65 3.71
CA ALA A 17 12.05 -18.96 3.87
C ALA A 17 12.94 -18.26 2.82
N ILE A 18 12.80 -16.93 2.73
CA ILE A 18 13.51 -16.04 1.81
C ILE A 18 14.00 -14.80 2.57
N GLU A 19 14.84 -14.00 1.93
CA GLU A 19 15.04 -12.61 2.36
C GLU A 19 14.11 -11.68 1.54
N PRO A 20 13.63 -10.55 2.09
CA PRO A 20 13.75 -10.15 3.48
C PRO A 20 12.98 -11.04 4.44
N HIS A 21 13.52 -11.22 5.65
CA HIS A 21 12.79 -11.84 6.75
C HIS A 21 11.58 -10.99 7.16
N GLY A 22 10.61 -11.65 7.78
CA GLY A 22 9.37 -11.04 8.26
C GLY A 22 8.30 -10.85 7.18
N ILE A 23 8.39 -11.59 6.06
CA ILE A 23 7.26 -11.78 5.15
C ILE A 23 6.50 -13.03 5.61
N PHE A 24 5.33 -12.84 6.20
CA PHE A 24 4.43 -13.92 6.58
C PHE A 24 3.34 -14.07 5.53
N TRP A 25 2.96 -15.31 5.25
CA TRP A 25 2.13 -15.67 4.12
C TRP A 25 1.03 -16.64 4.53
N GLN A 26 -0.15 -16.43 3.97
CA GLN A 26 -1.27 -17.34 4.07
C GLN A 26 -1.89 -17.51 2.69
N GLU A 27 -1.81 -18.73 2.16
CA GLU A 27 -2.52 -19.09 0.94
C GLU A 27 -4.02 -19.24 1.21
N GLU A 28 -4.83 -18.99 0.18
CA GLU A 28 -6.28 -19.19 0.22
C GLU A 28 -6.97 -18.51 1.44
N PHE A 29 -6.57 -17.28 1.79
CA PHE A 29 -7.18 -16.45 2.84
C PHE A 29 -8.67 -16.17 2.60
N ILE A 30 -9.08 -16.16 1.33
CA ILE A 30 -10.48 -16.17 0.90
C ILE A 30 -10.72 -17.35 -0.02
N THR A 31 -11.97 -17.84 -0.09
CA THR A 31 -12.33 -18.88 -1.05
C THR A 31 -12.48 -18.31 -2.46
N PRO A 32 -12.44 -19.15 -3.52
CA PRO A 32 -12.71 -18.71 -4.89
C PRO A 32 -14.07 -18.02 -5.08
N GLU A 33 -15.12 -18.48 -4.39
CA GLU A 33 -16.44 -17.86 -4.44
C GLU A 33 -16.41 -16.46 -3.83
N HIS A 34 -15.74 -16.30 -2.69
CA HIS A 34 -15.61 -15.00 -2.05
C HIS A 34 -14.78 -14.02 -2.90
N GLU A 35 -13.71 -14.51 -3.55
CA GLU A 35 -12.95 -13.72 -4.53
C GLU A 35 -13.83 -13.23 -5.68
N LYS A 36 -14.69 -14.10 -6.22
CA LYS A 36 -15.62 -13.73 -7.29
C LYS A 36 -16.59 -12.63 -6.85
N ASP A 37 -17.11 -12.70 -5.63
CA ASP A 37 -17.99 -11.68 -5.08
C ASP A 37 -17.25 -10.34 -4.88
N LEU A 38 -16.02 -10.37 -4.39
CA LEU A 38 -15.19 -9.15 -4.25
C LEU A 38 -14.87 -8.52 -5.60
N ILE A 39 -14.56 -9.33 -6.62
CA ILE A 39 -14.33 -8.83 -7.98
C ILE A 39 -15.58 -8.15 -8.54
N ARG A 40 -16.79 -8.70 -8.28
CA ARG A 40 -18.05 -8.02 -8.65
C ARG A 40 -18.18 -6.68 -7.95
N ILE A 41 -18.01 -6.64 -6.63
CA ILE A 41 -18.08 -5.39 -5.85
C ILE A 41 -17.09 -4.36 -6.41
N PHE A 42 -15.84 -4.79 -6.64
CA PHE A 42 -14.78 -3.90 -7.12
C PHE A 42 -15.00 -3.41 -8.54
N ARG A 43 -15.64 -4.17 -9.43
CA ARG A 43 -15.88 -3.74 -10.82
C ARG A 43 -17.16 -2.95 -10.97
N ASP A 44 -18.22 -3.38 -10.29
CA ASP A 44 -19.59 -3.00 -10.62
C ASP A 44 -20.25 -2.12 -9.56
N GLU A 45 -19.74 -2.13 -8.32
CA GLU A 45 -20.38 -1.45 -7.17
C GLU A 45 -19.52 -0.31 -6.59
N LEU A 46 -18.19 -0.35 -6.75
CA LEU A 46 -17.29 0.71 -6.28
C LEU A 46 -17.10 1.82 -7.31
N GLU A 47 -17.26 3.07 -6.88
CA GLU A 47 -16.87 4.25 -7.64
C GLU A 47 -15.37 4.50 -7.48
N TRP A 48 -14.60 4.14 -8.51
CA TRP A 48 -13.17 4.42 -8.53
C TRP A 48 -12.85 5.84 -9.03
N PRO A 49 -11.74 6.45 -8.57
CA PRO A 49 -11.27 7.71 -9.13
C PRO A 49 -11.01 7.61 -10.63
N ASP A 50 -11.54 8.55 -11.41
CA ASP A 50 -11.34 8.63 -12.86
C ASP A 50 -9.94 9.18 -13.19
N ARG A 51 -8.96 8.27 -13.26
CA ARG A 51 -7.58 8.58 -13.66
C ARG A 51 -6.87 7.33 -14.19
N ASN A 52 -5.89 7.55 -15.05
CA ASN A 52 -5.11 6.46 -15.64
C ASN A 52 -4.12 5.82 -14.65
N GLY A 53 -3.88 4.53 -14.83
CA GLY A 53 -2.90 3.76 -14.05
C GLY A 53 -3.48 3.19 -12.77
N ARG A 54 -2.64 3.07 -11.74
CA ARG A 54 -3.05 2.53 -10.43
C ARG A 54 -3.96 3.54 -9.71
N ILE A 55 -5.15 3.09 -9.33
CA ILE A 55 -6.14 3.86 -8.57
C ILE A 55 -6.37 3.24 -7.19
N SER A 56 -6.88 4.04 -6.25
CA SER A 56 -7.03 3.62 -4.85
C SER A 56 -8.21 4.28 -4.16
N ILE A 57 -8.82 3.55 -3.23
CA ILE A 57 -9.88 4.02 -2.32
C ILE A 57 -9.40 3.74 -0.90
N HIS A 58 -9.58 4.71 -0.01
CA HIS A 58 -9.22 4.58 1.40
C HIS A 58 -10.48 4.49 2.27
N TYR A 59 -10.41 3.64 3.30
CA TYR A 59 -11.32 3.59 4.44
C TYR A 59 -10.52 3.75 5.74
N GLY A 60 -11.23 4.09 6.81
CA GLY A 60 -10.68 4.46 8.10
C GLY A 60 -10.07 5.85 8.06
N TYR A 61 -8.95 6.04 8.74
CA TYR A 61 -8.16 7.27 8.66
C TYR A 61 -7.59 7.46 7.26
N THR A 62 -7.77 8.65 6.68
CA THR A 62 -7.25 8.92 5.34
C THR A 62 -5.75 9.20 5.41
N PHE A 63 -4.99 8.52 4.55
CA PHE A 63 -3.57 8.81 4.36
C PHE A 63 -3.42 10.17 3.71
N ASP A 64 -2.73 11.07 4.40
CA ASP A 64 -2.41 12.37 3.86
C ASP A 64 -1.11 12.31 3.06
N TYR A 65 -1.22 12.50 1.75
CA TYR A 65 -0.10 12.50 0.82
C TYR A 65 0.83 13.72 0.99
N LYS A 66 0.42 14.75 1.77
CA LYS A 66 1.28 15.88 2.14
C LYS A 66 2.18 15.54 3.31
N THR A 67 1.64 14.98 4.39
CA THR A 67 2.40 14.64 5.60
C THR A 67 2.96 13.22 5.60
N PHE A 68 2.51 12.38 4.66
CA PHE A 68 2.74 10.93 4.63
C PHE A 68 2.30 10.25 5.94
N GLY A 69 1.30 10.81 6.63
CA GLY A 69 0.73 10.30 7.88
C GLY A 69 -0.79 10.19 7.81
N VAL A 70 -1.44 10.22 8.96
CA VAL A 70 -2.90 10.37 9.08
C VAL A 70 -3.23 11.84 9.34
N ASP A 71 -4.14 12.41 8.56
CA ASP A 71 -4.69 13.73 8.85
C ASP A 71 -5.87 13.60 9.84
N PRO A 72 -5.74 14.13 11.07
CA PRO A 72 -6.82 14.07 12.07
C PRO A 72 -8.04 14.91 11.68
N ASN A 73 -7.91 15.81 10.70
CA ASN A 73 -9.00 16.67 10.23
C ASN A 73 -9.88 15.98 9.17
N ILE A 74 -9.42 14.88 8.58
CA ILE A 74 -10.24 14.10 7.66
C ILE A 74 -11.05 13.08 8.47
N PRO A 75 -12.40 13.09 8.37
CA PRO A 75 -13.24 12.15 9.10
C PRO A 75 -12.87 10.70 8.83
N PHE A 76 -12.95 9.87 9.86
CA PHE A 76 -12.84 8.42 9.73
C PHE A 76 -13.95 7.90 8.81
N LYS A 77 -13.58 7.19 7.74
CA LYS A 77 -14.56 6.57 6.84
C LYS A 77 -14.82 5.14 7.30
N GLU A 78 -16.04 4.88 7.76
CA GLU A 78 -16.46 3.56 8.23
C GLU A 78 -16.18 2.44 7.22
N PHE A 79 -15.86 1.26 7.74
CA PHE A 79 -15.65 0.08 6.92
C PHE A 79 -17.00 -0.43 6.41
N PRO A 80 -17.15 -0.73 5.11
CA PRO A 80 -18.38 -1.33 4.62
C PRO A 80 -18.52 -2.76 5.16
N ASP A 81 -19.75 -3.22 5.40
CA ASP A 81 -20.05 -4.54 5.99
C ASP A 81 -19.33 -5.71 5.30
N TRP A 82 -19.12 -5.63 3.98
CA TRP A 82 -18.44 -6.68 3.22
C TRP A 82 -16.92 -6.76 3.50
N LEU A 83 -16.33 -5.70 4.05
CA LEU A 83 -14.89 -5.62 4.36
C LEU A 83 -14.57 -6.25 5.72
N GLU A 84 -15.48 -6.19 6.69
CA GLU A 84 -15.24 -6.70 8.05
C GLU A 84 -14.80 -8.18 8.08
N PRO A 85 -15.41 -9.11 7.33
CA PRO A 85 -14.99 -10.51 7.33
C PRO A 85 -13.59 -10.75 6.75
N LEU A 86 -13.02 -9.76 6.07
CA LEU A 86 -11.70 -9.81 5.45
C LEU A 86 -10.59 -9.28 6.36
N ILE A 87 -10.93 -8.74 7.53
CA ILE A 87 -9.93 -8.22 8.47
C ILE A 87 -9.14 -9.39 9.06
N PRO A 88 -7.78 -9.37 8.98
CA PRO A 88 -6.96 -10.39 9.62
C PRO A 88 -7.10 -10.28 11.15
N THR A 89 -7.24 -11.42 11.83
CA THR A 89 -7.59 -11.52 13.25
C THR A 89 -6.38 -11.57 14.17
N GLN A 90 -5.16 -11.62 13.62
CA GLN A 90 -3.92 -11.86 14.35
C GLN A 90 -3.51 -10.71 15.29
N GLU A 91 -3.98 -9.48 15.07
CA GLU A 91 -3.53 -8.29 15.82
C GLU A 91 -4.40 -7.96 17.05
N GLY A 92 -5.46 -8.73 17.33
CA GLY A 92 -6.34 -8.53 18.49
C GLY A 92 -7.18 -7.24 18.49
N ARG A 93 -7.04 -6.39 17.47
CA ARG A 93 -7.80 -5.16 17.24
C ARG A 93 -7.95 -4.90 15.73
N PRO A 94 -8.99 -4.18 15.28
CA PRO A 94 -9.13 -3.82 13.87
C PRO A 94 -8.03 -2.84 13.42
N PRO A 95 -7.71 -2.81 12.12
CA PRO A 95 -6.85 -1.78 11.54
C PRO A 95 -7.57 -0.44 11.56
N GLU A 96 -6.82 0.66 11.67
CA GLU A 96 -7.42 1.99 11.55
C GLU A 96 -7.36 2.55 10.13
N GLN A 97 -6.68 1.89 9.20
CA GLN A 97 -6.63 2.30 7.79
C GLN A 97 -6.69 1.09 6.86
N VAL A 98 -7.55 1.17 5.85
CA VAL A 98 -7.64 0.19 4.77
C VAL A 98 -7.58 0.86 3.40
N CYS A 99 -6.70 0.39 2.52
CA CYS A 99 -6.52 0.91 1.16
C CYS A 99 -6.83 -0.19 0.13
N LEU A 100 -7.90 0.00 -0.62
CA LEU A 100 -8.21 -0.79 -1.80
C LEU A 100 -7.44 -0.19 -2.98
N GLN A 101 -6.85 -1.05 -3.80
CA GLN A 101 -6.08 -0.62 -4.97
C GLN A 101 -6.46 -1.46 -6.17
N HIS A 102 -6.65 -0.80 -7.32
CA HIS A 102 -6.81 -1.45 -8.61
C HIS A 102 -5.58 -1.15 -9.49
N TYR A 103 -5.07 -2.21 -10.09
CA TYR A 103 -3.94 -2.21 -11.00
C TYR A 103 -4.41 -2.75 -12.36
N PRO A 104 -4.68 -1.89 -13.35
CA PRO A 104 -4.90 -2.36 -14.71
C PRO A 104 -3.60 -2.93 -15.29
N PRO A 105 -3.67 -3.76 -16.35
CA PRO A 105 -2.50 -4.31 -17.03
C PRO A 105 -1.45 -3.24 -17.38
N GLY A 106 -0.20 -3.47 -16.97
CA GLY A 106 0.89 -2.50 -17.18
C GLY A 106 1.11 -1.51 -16.04
N ALA A 107 0.14 -1.34 -15.13
CA ALA A 107 0.29 -0.48 -13.97
C ALA A 107 1.28 -1.05 -12.95
N GLY A 108 1.73 -0.20 -12.04
CA GLY A 108 2.70 -0.53 -11.01
C GLY A 108 2.76 0.54 -9.93
N ILE A 109 3.60 0.31 -8.93
CA ILE A 109 3.90 1.20 -7.81
C ILE A 109 5.42 1.29 -7.67
N PRO A 110 6.00 2.50 -7.64
CA PRO A 110 7.45 2.65 -7.52
C PRO A 110 7.97 2.12 -6.17
N PRO A 111 9.28 1.83 -6.05
CA PRO A 111 9.89 1.45 -4.77
C PRO A 111 9.62 2.47 -3.67
N HIS A 112 9.08 1.99 -2.56
CA HIS A 112 8.77 2.80 -1.38
C HIS A 112 8.76 1.93 -0.12
N VAL A 113 8.70 2.60 1.03
CA VAL A 113 8.33 2.03 2.33
C VAL A 113 7.06 2.73 2.80
N ASP A 114 6.24 2.03 3.57
CA ASP A 114 5.16 2.66 4.29
C ASP A 114 5.73 3.46 5.47
N THR A 115 5.16 4.63 5.78
CA THR A 115 5.71 5.56 6.78
C THR A 115 5.94 4.87 8.12
N HIS A 116 7.17 4.94 8.64
CA HIS A 116 7.61 4.15 9.79
C HIS A 116 6.98 4.65 11.09
N SER A 117 6.95 5.97 11.27
CA SER A 117 6.29 6.60 12.41
C SER A 117 4.80 6.26 12.46
N THR A 118 4.11 6.26 11.31
CA THR A 118 2.64 6.14 11.27
C THR A 118 2.17 4.71 11.42
N TYR A 119 2.80 3.76 10.72
CA TYR A 119 2.25 2.41 10.59
C TYR A 119 3.12 1.36 11.28
N ASP A 120 2.45 0.53 12.07
CA ASP A 120 3.05 -0.62 12.73
C ASP A 120 2.89 -1.89 11.90
N GLN A 121 1.72 -2.51 11.95
CA GLN A 121 1.42 -3.75 11.23
C GLN A 121 0.88 -3.44 9.83
N LEU A 122 1.31 -4.24 8.84
CA LEU A 122 0.91 -4.08 7.46
C LEU A 122 0.56 -5.43 6.84
N TYR A 123 -0.67 -5.55 6.36
CA TYR A 123 -1.19 -6.71 5.67
C TYR A 123 -1.66 -6.35 4.27
N SER A 124 -1.58 -7.29 3.33
CA SER A 124 -2.06 -7.12 1.95
C SER A 124 -2.72 -8.40 1.45
N LEU A 125 -4.02 -8.32 1.15
CA LEU A 125 -4.77 -9.36 0.46
C LEU A 125 -4.71 -9.12 -1.05
N SER A 126 -4.27 -10.12 -1.81
CA SER A 126 -4.22 -10.08 -3.28
C SER A 126 -5.47 -10.72 -3.89
N ILE A 127 -6.06 -10.07 -4.90
CA ILE A 127 -7.34 -10.46 -5.52
C ILE A 127 -7.22 -10.34 -7.05
N GLY A 128 -7.72 -11.33 -7.78
CA GLY A 128 -7.72 -11.32 -9.25
C GLY A 128 -6.39 -11.77 -9.84
N ALA A 129 -5.79 -11.00 -10.74
CA ALA A 129 -4.57 -11.43 -11.41
C ALA A 129 -3.35 -11.45 -10.46
N PRO A 130 -2.49 -12.49 -10.52
CA PRO A 130 -1.24 -12.51 -9.77
C PRO A 130 -0.26 -11.45 -10.30
N VAL A 131 0.63 -10.97 -9.42
CA VAL A 131 1.66 -9.98 -9.80
C VAL A 131 2.96 -10.17 -9.05
N VAL A 132 4.09 -9.94 -9.71
CA VAL A 132 5.38 -9.92 -9.02
C VAL A 132 5.58 -8.59 -8.31
N MET A 133 5.74 -8.66 -6.98
CA MET A 133 6.23 -7.58 -6.13
C MET A 133 7.74 -7.75 -5.92
N GLN A 134 8.50 -6.69 -6.13
CA GLN A 134 9.94 -6.68 -5.90
C GLN A 134 10.28 -5.97 -4.59
N PHE A 135 10.96 -6.68 -3.70
CA PHE A 135 11.64 -6.17 -2.54
C PHE A 135 13.09 -5.78 -2.88
N ARG A 136 13.54 -4.64 -2.35
CA ARG A 136 14.90 -4.12 -2.58
C ARG A 136 15.54 -3.51 -1.33
N ARG A 137 16.82 -3.85 -1.12
CA ARG A 137 17.75 -3.20 -0.17
C ARG A 137 19.16 -3.11 -0.79
N GLY A 138 19.68 -1.90 -0.98
CA GLY A 138 20.95 -1.69 -1.72
C GLY A 138 20.89 -2.29 -3.13
N ASP A 139 21.79 -3.22 -3.45
CA ASP A 139 21.83 -3.97 -4.71
C ASP A 139 21.03 -5.28 -4.68
N ARG A 140 20.57 -5.69 -3.51
CA ARG A 140 19.81 -6.93 -3.33
C ARG A 140 18.38 -6.76 -3.85
N ARG A 141 17.87 -7.76 -4.55
CA ARG A 141 16.51 -7.80 -5.12
C ARG A 141 15.91 -9.17 -4.87
N VAL A 142 14.69 -9.20 -4.37
CA VAL A 142 13.92 -10.43 -4.24
C VAL A 142 12.52 -10.19 -4.79
N ASP A 143 12.11 -11.06 -5.71
CA ASP A 143 10.81 -11.01 -6.36
C ASP A 143 9.89 -12.03 -5.66
N VAL A 144 8.70 -11.59 -5.26
CA VAL A 144 7.66 -12.40 -4.63
C VAL A 144 6.44 -12.39 -5.53
N ASP A 145 5.97 -13.58 -5.92
CA ASP A 145 4.76 -13.70 -6.75
C ASP A 145 3.51 -13.63 -5.87
N LEU A 146 2.78 -12.51 -5.97
CA LEU A 146 1.57 -12.28 -5.21
C LEU A 146 0.40 -12.98 -5.89
N LYS A 147 0.16 -14.23 -5.50
CA LYS A 147 -0.94 -15.06 -6.00
C LYS A 147 -2.32 -14.50 -5.58
N PRO A 148 -3.40 -14.76 -6.34
CA PRO A 148 -4.76 -14.45 -5.89
C PRO A 148 -5.08 -15.15 -4.55
N ARG A 149 -6.00 -14.54 -3.81
CA ARG A 149 -6.55 -15.02 -2.53
C ARG A 149 -5.54 -15.18 -1.41
N SER A 150 -4.28 -14.79 -1.59
CA SER A 150 -3.28 -14.85 -0.54
C SER A 150 -3.23 -13.59 0.31
N MET A 151 -3.05 -13.76 1.61
CA MET A 151 -2.72 -12.69 2.55
C MET A 151 -1.22 -12.66 2.82
N MET A 152 -0.61 -11.49 2.68
CA MET A 152 0.77 -11.22 3.06
C MET A 152 0.80 -10.28 4.26
N LYS A 153 1.62 -10.58 5.27
CA LYS A 153 2.00 -9.64 6.33
C LYS A 153 3.47 -9.27 6.18
N MET A 154 3.77 -7.99 6.26
CA MET A 154 5.14 -7.49 6.35
C MET A 154 5.43 -7.03 7.78
N SER A 155 6.53 -7.48 8.35
CA SER A 155 6.98 -7.13 9.70
C SER A 155 8.51 -7.11 9.77
N GLY A 156 9.07 -6.44 10.77
CA GLY A 156 10.52 -6.41 10.96
C GLY A 156 11.29 -5.93 9.71
N ASP A 157 12.21 -6.76 9.22
CA ASP A 157 13.12 -6.41 8.12
C ASP A 157 12.37 -6.07 6.82
N SER A 158 11.43 -6.91 6.39
CA SER A 158 10.65 -6.70 5.15
C SER A 158 9.86 -5.40 5.14
N ARG A 159 9.37 -4.97 6.31
CA ARG A 159 8.58 -3.74 6.46
C ARG A 159 9.44 -2.49 6.64
N LEU A 160 10.58 -2.60 7.34
CA LEU A 160 11.34 -1.45 7.84
C LEU A 160 12.66 -1.20 7.11
N HIS A 161 13.21 -2.19 6.39
CA HIS A 161 14.55 -2.08 5.79
C HIS A 161 14.57 -2.35 4.30
N TRP A 162 13.44 -2.75 3.74
CA TRP A 162 13.30 -3.06 2.32
C TRP A 162 12.22 -2.19 1.70
N THR A 163 12.55 -1.61 0.56
CA THR A 163 11.54 -0.99 -0.31
C THR A 163 10.79 -2.09 -1.04
N HIS A 164 9.50 -1.89 -1.28
CA HIS A 164 8.68 -2.79 -2.10
C HIS A 164 8.07 -2.04 -3.28
N SER A 165 7.88 -2.75 -4.40
CA SER A 165 7.41 -2.17 -5.67
C SER A 165 6.70 -3.19 -6.54
N ILE A 166 5.86 -2.70 -7.44
CA ILE A 166 5.36 -3.48 -8.59
C ILE A 166 5.81 -2.72 -9.82
N LYS A 167 6.68 -3.32 -10.63
CA LYS A 167 7.22 -2.67 -11.84
C LYS A 167 6.11 -2.39 -12.84
N LYS A 168 6.17 -1.26 -13.56
CA LYS A 168 5.29 -0.98 -14.70
C LYS A 168 5.70 -1.85 -15.90
N ARG A 169 5.01 -2.97 -16.11
CA ARG A 169 5.23 -3.90 -17.23
C ARG A 169 3.96 -4.70 -17.50
N LYS A 170 3.82 -5.23 -18.72
CA LYS A 170 2.64 -6.01 -19.14
C LYS A 170 2.75 -7.50 -18.87
N THR A 171 3.95 -7.99 -18.55
CA THR A 171 4.21 -9.41 -18.29
C THR A 171 5.06 -9.59 -17.04
N ASP A 172 4.85 -10.72 -16.36
CA ASP A 172 5.72 -11.23 -15.31
C ASP A 172 6.34 -12.56 -15.74
N VAL A 173 7.41 -12.96 -15.05
CA VAL A 173 7.95 -14.32 -15.10
C VAL A 173 7.70 -14.92 -13.73
N ASP A 174 7.02 -16.06 -13.66
CA ASP A 174 6.75 -16.74 -12.39
C ASP A 174 7.96 -17.53 -11.88
N GLY A 175 7.78 -18.21 -10.74
CA GLY A 175 8.86 -18.99 -10.10
C GLY A 175 9.41 -20.15 -10.95
N ASP A 176 8.63 -20.63 -11.93
CA ASP A 176 9.00 -21.71 -12.84
C ASP A 176 9.61 -21.19 -14.15
N GLY A 177 9.75 -19.87 -14.28
CA GLY A 177 10.30 -19.22 -15.47
C GLY A 177 9.26 -19.00 -16.59
N VAL A 178 7.97 -19.21 -16.32
CA VAL A 178 6.91 -19.07 -17.32
C VAL A 178 6.49 -17.61 -17.42
N VAL A 179 6.41 -17.11 -18.66
CA VAL A 179 5.94 -15.75 -18.94
C VAL A 179 4.41 -15.70 -18.83
N ARG A 180 3.92 -14.78 -17.99
CA ARG A 180 2.50 -14.56 -17.73
C ARG A 180 2.10 -13.12 -18.08
N GLN A 181 0.99 -12.96 -18.81
CA GLN A 181 0.40 -11.64 -19.06
C GLN A 181 -0.23 -11.11 -17.76
N ARG A 182 -0.06 -9.81 -17.50
CA ARG A 182 -0.77 -9.16 -16.41
C ARG A 182 -2.19 -8.84 -16.85
N GLU A 183 -3.12 -9.16 -15.97
CA GLU A 183 -4.54 -8.82 -16.08
C GLU A 183 -4.92 -7.87 -14.94
N ASP A 184 -6.19 -7.51 -14.82
CA ASP A 184 -6.67 -6.69 -13.73
C ASP A 184 -6.43 -7.36 -12.37
N ARG A 185 -5.73 -6.62 -11.51
CA ARG A 185 -5.46 -7.03 -10.13
C ARG A 185 -6.03 -6.01 -9.17
N TRP A 186 -6.57 -6.51 -8.06
CA TRP A 186 -6.90 -5.72 -6.91
C TRP A 186 -6.10 -6.15 -5.69
N SER A 187 -5.99 -5.24 -4.72
CA SER A 187 -5.52 -5.60 -3.39
C SER A 187 -6.19 -4.77 -2.32
N ILE A 188 -6.35 -5.37 -1.14
CA ILE A 188 -6.75 -4.66 0.08
C ILE A 188 -5.53 -4.62 1.00
N THR A 189 -5.08 -3.41 1.37
CA THR A 189 -3.97 -3.22 2.30
C THR A 189 -4.49 -2.70 3.63
N TYR A 190 -4.19 -3.40 4.71
CA TYR A 190 -4.63 -3.06 6.07
C TYR A 190 -3.44 -2.54 6.86
N ARG A 191 -3.65 -1.47 7.63
CA ARG A 191 -2.60 -0.84 8.44
C ARG A 191 -3.08 -0.52 9.83
N TRP A 192 -2.24 -0.86 10.80
CA TRP A 192 -2.40 -0.52 12.20
C TRP A 192 -1.54 0.69 12.50
N LEU A 193 -2.09 1.69 13.18
CA LEU A 193 -1.31 2.85 13.59
C LEU A 193 -0.32 2.46 14.70
N ARG A 194 0.88 3.04 14.61
CA ARG A 194 1.91 2.90 15.63
C ARG A 194 1.60 3.85 16.80
N PRO A 195 1.49 3.34 18.03
CA PRO A 195 1.32 4.18 19.20
C PRO A 195 2.45 5.22 19.33
N GLY A 196 2.08 6.47 19.62
CA GLY A 196 3.03 7.58 19.78
C GLY A 196 3.62 8.12 18.48
N ALA A 197 3.32 7.51 17.32
CA ALA A 197 3.89 7.89 16.03
C ALA A 197 5.44 7.99 16.02
N GLU A 198 6.11 7.09 16.74
CA GLU A 198 7.58 7.05 16.81
C GLU A 198 8.11 5.65 16.54
N CYS A 199 9.02 5.53 15.58
CA CYS A 199 9.64 4.27 15.21
C CYS A 199 11.09 4.16 15.73
N GLU A 200 11.39 3.03 16.37
CA GLU A 200 12.70 2.72 16.96
C GLU A 200 13.58 1.82 16.07
N CYS A 201 13.26 1.67 14.79
CA CYS A 201 13.98 0.72 13.93
C CYS A 201 15.44 1.10 13.63
N GLY A 202 15.84 2.36 13.87
CA GLY A 202 17.19 2.85 13.62
C GLY A 202 17.57 3.02 12.14
N ASN A 203 16.69 2.68 11.20
CA ASN A 203 16.98 2.78 9.76
C ASN A 203 16.95 4.22 9.25
N VAL A 204 18.07 4.94 9.30
CA VAL A 204 18.17 6.33 8.81
C VAL A 204 17.87 6.47 7.31
N GLU A 205 18.02 5.39 6.52
CA GLU A 205 17.75 5.44 5.07
C GLU A 205 16.26 5.64 4.76
N HIS A 206 15.37 5.07 5.57
CA HIS A 206 13.93 4.98 5.25
C HIS A 206 13.02 5.50 6.36
N CYS A 207 13.47 5.44 7.62
CA CYS A 207 12.67 5.79 8.78
C CYS A 207 12.66 7.30 9.01
N ASP A 208 11.48 7.89 8.93
CA ASP A 208 11.26 9.30 9.17
C ASP A 208 11.53 9.72 10.62
N THR A 209 11.24 8.85 11.60
CA THR A 209 11.64 9.08 12.99
C THR A 209 13.16 9.11 13.15
N ALA A 210 13.88 8.16 12.55
CA ALA A 210 15.35 8.10 12.64
C ALA A 210 15.99 9.29 11.90
N GLN A 211 15.49 9.65 10.72
CA GLN A 211 15.91 10.83 9.95
C GLN A 211 15.76 12.12 10.78
N LYS A 212 14.59 12.32 11.40
CA LYS A 212 14.33 13.48 12.26
C LYS A 212 15.32 13.56 13.43
N ARG A 213 15.65 12.43 14.07
CA ARG A 213 16.59 12.37 15.20
C ARG A 213 18.02 12.78 14.83
N VAL A 214 18.43 12.55 13.58
CA VAL A 214 19.74 12.98 13.07
C VAL A 214 19.69 14.30 12.31
N GLY A 215 18.57 15.03 12.38
CA GLY A 215 18.42 16.36 11.77
C GLY A 215 18.19 16.37 10.26
N ILE A 216 17.78 15.25 9.65
CA ILE A 216 17.37 15.20 8.25
C ILE A 216 15.93 15.68 8.14
N GLU A 217 15.71 16.86 7.54
CA GLU A 217 14.38 17.34 7.20
C GLU A 217 13.86 16.64 5.94
N ARG A 218 12.63 16.15 5.99
CA ARG A 218 11.94 15.64 4.79
C ARG A 218 11.60 16.82 3.87
N GLU A 219 12.18 16.84 2.68
CA GLU A 219 11.65 17.64 1.58
C GLU A 219 10.35 17.02 1.09
N TYR A 220 9.23 17.60 1.49
CA TYR A 220 7.94 17.21 0.95
C TYR A 220 7.73 17.85 -0.42
N ARG A 221 7.35 17.05 -1.42
CA ARG A 221 7.14 17.51 -2.81
C ARG A 221 6.18 18.70 -2.93
N TRP A 222 5.22 18.86 -2.01
CA TRP A 222 4.31 20.02 -2.01
C TRP A 222 4.99 21.34 -1.60
N LYS A 223 6.02 21.30 -0.74
CA LYS A 223 6.79 22.50 -0.37
C LYS A 223 7.49 23.13 -1.58
N GLN A 224 7.88 22.30 -2.56
CA GLN A 224 8.47 22.76 -3.81
C GLN A 224 7.43 23.44 -4.73
N HIS A 225 6.17 23.02 -4.67
CA HIS A 225 5.07 23.64 -5.41
C HIS A 225 4.60 24.96 -4.78
N GLU A 226 4.54 25.05 -3.45
CA GLU A 226 4.22 26.32 -2.76
C GLU A 226 5.33 27.36 -2.93
N ALA A 227 6.60 26.96 -2.87
CA ALA A 227 7.73 27.86 -3.13
C ALA A 227 7.77 28.40 -4.58
N SER A 228 7.19 27.67 -5.54
CA SER A 228 7.05 28.15 -6.92
C SER A 228 5.85 29.10 -7.12
N ASP A 229 4.80 28.98 -6.31
CA ASP A 229 3.64 29.89 -6.32
C ASP A 229 3.89 31.19 -5.54
N GLU A 230 4.87 31.22 -4.63
CA GLU A 230 5.31 32.42 -3.91
C GLU A 230 6.40 33.23 -4.64
N SER A 231 6.79 32.83 -5.86
CA SER A 231 7.72 33.62 -6.67
C SER A 231 7.07 34.96 -7.04
N PRO A 232 7.65 36.12 -6.69
CA PRO A 232 7.03 37.41 -6.96
C PRO A 232 6.85 37.57 -8.47
N VAL A 233 5.61 37.84 -8.88
CA VAL A 233 5.28 38.24 -10.24
C VAL A 233 6.14 39.46 -10.59
N PRO A 234 6.92 39.44 -11.68
CA PRO A 234 7.68 40.62 -12.09
C PRO A 234 6.73 41.80 -12.30
N GLU A 235 7.00 42.91 -11.62
CA GLU A 235 6.24 44.14 -11.70
C GLU A 235 6.23 44.62 -13.16
N GLU A 236 5.08 44.52 -13.83
CA GLU A 236 4.91 44.97 -15.21
C GLU A 236 5.20 46.48 -15.31
N ALA A 237 6.16 46.81 -16.16
CA ALA A 237 6.54 48.18 -16.46
C ALA A 237 5.35 48.95 -17.06
N VAL A 238 4.78 49.86 -16.27
CA VAL A 238 3.94 50.94 -16.76
C VAL A 238 4.83 51.91 -17.54
N ALA A 239 4.73 51.92 -18.87
CA ALA A 239 5.14 53.05 -19.69
C ALA A 239 4.20 53.22 -20.89
N LYS A 240 3.34 54.23 -20.77
CA LYS A 240 2.65 54.90 -21.88
C LYS A 240 3.68 55.52 -22.83
N ASN A 241 3.35 55.55 -24.13
CA ASN A 241 3.30 56.80 -24.90
C ASN A 241 2.72 56.53 -26.31
N GLY A 242 1.49 57.00 -26.50
CA GLY A 242 1.07 57.71 -27.72
C GLY A 242 1.03 59.20 -27.41
#